data_AF-A0A5R8M6A0-F1
#
_entry.id   AF-A0A5R8M6A0-F1
#
_cell.length_a   1.000
_cell.length_b   1.000
_cell.length_c   1.000
_cell.angle_alpha   90.00
_cell.angle_beta   90.00
_cell.angle_gamma   90.00
#
_symmetry.space_group_name_H-M   'P 1'
#
loop_
_entity.id
_entity.type
_entity.pdbx_description
1 polymer ?
#
loop_
_entity_poly.entity_id
_entity_poly.type
_entity_poly.pdbx_seq_one_letter_code
_entity_poly.pdbx_strand_id
1 'polypeptide(L)'
;MLAELVLRRLLPDGPGGDPGARLAAAVHARPPLALAELAPLVSEAAVGGDPVAVSIVAEAAAMLASTASLVHEPGSPLVLAGGVLTAEGPVHDAVRGLLEGAVTAGDPAGAAAWLAARPLLSLREAEARHSRFTHPA
;
A
#
# COMPACT_ATOMS: atom_id res chain seq x y z
N MET A 1 -10.27 11.97 15.97
CA MET A 1 -8.85 11.63 16.26
C MET A 1 -8.61 10.16 15.94
N LEU A 2 -7.42 9.78 15.46
CA LEU A 2 -7.09 8.39 15.07
C LEU A 2 -7.40 7.38 16.19
N ALA A 3 -7.03 7.71 17.43
CA ALA A 3 -7.26 6.83 18.57
C ALA A 3 -8.75 6.50 18.78
N GLU A 4 -9.67 7.43 18.51
CA GLU A 4 -11.11 7.19 18.64
C GLU A 4 -11.64 6.25 17.54
N LEU A 5 -11.09 6.32 16.34
CA LEU A 5 -11.44 5.39 15.24
C LEU A 5 -11.01 3.98 15.60
N VAL A 6 -9.78 3.82 16.09
CA VAL A 6 -9.23 2.52 16.50
C VAL A 6 -10.01 1.94 17.68
N LEU A 7 -10.29 2.75 18.71
CA LEU A 7 -11.08 2.31 19.87
C LEU A 7 -12.48 1.86 19.46
N ARG A 8 -13.18 2.63 18.61
CA ARG A 8 -14.50 2.22 18.10
C ARG A 8 -14.45 0.92 17.30
N ARG A 9 -13.37 0.70 16.54
CA ARG A 9 -13.23 -0.50 15.69
C ARG A 9 -12.89 -1.76 16.49
N LEU A 10 -12.06 -1.65 17.52
CA LEU A 10 -11.58 -2.78 18.31
C LEU A 10 -12.42 -3.04 19.57
N LEU A 11 -13.05 -2.01 20.12
CA LEU A 11 -13.84 -2.05 21.35
C LEU A 11 -15.23 -1.41 21.11
N PRO A 12 -16.12 -2.06 20.33
CA PRO A 12 -17.42 -1.49 19.96
C PRO A 12 -18.33 -1.22 21.17
N ASP A 13 -18.21 -2.03 22.23
CA ASP A 13 -18.94 -1.86 23.50
C ASP A 13 -18.32 -0.77 24.42
N GLY A 14 -17.34 -0.03 23.91
CA GLY A 14 -16.60 0.99 24.64
C GLY A 14 -15.41 0.46 25.44
N PRO A 15 -14.50 1.35 25.89
CA PRO A 15 -13.27 0.97 26.58
C PRO A 15 -13.49 0.51 28.04
N GLY A 16 -14.62 0.81 28.68
CA GLY A 16 -14.88 0.38 30.05
C GLY A 16 -13.79 0.85 31.02
N GLY A 17 -13.29 -0.06 31.88
CA GLY A 17 -12.25 0.17 32.90
C GLY A 17 -10.94 0.75 32.39
N ASP A 18 -9.82 0.00 32.43
CA ASP A 18 -8.55 0.48 31.88
C ASP A 18 -8.55 0.35 30.33
N PRO A 19 -8.62 1.46 29.57
CA PRO A 19 -8.69 1.42 28.10
C PRO A 19 -7.42 0.82 27.47
N GLY A 20 -6.26 1.01 28.10
CA GLY A 20 -4.97 0.54 27.58
C GLY A 20 -4.86 -0.97 27.65
N ALA A 21 -5.14 -1.54 28.83
CA ALA A 21 -5.15 -2.99 29.02
C ALA A 21 -6.19 -3.68 28.11
N ARG A 22 -7.38 -3.07 27.97
CA ARG A 22 -8.45 -3.54 27.07
C ARG A 22 -8.03 -3.55 25.62
N LEU A 23 -7.42 -2.46 25.15
CA LEU A 23 -6.93 -2.33 23.79
C LEU A 23 -5.82 -3.36 23.52
N ALA A 24 -4.85 -3.49 24.42
CA ALA A 24 -3.77 -4.47 24.31
C ALA A 24 -4.34 -5.90 24.23
N ALA A 25 -5.29 -6.25 25.11
CA ALA A 25 -5.95 -7.55 25.07
C ALA A 25 -6.69 -7.79 23.74
N ALA A 26 -7.42 -6.80 23.24
CA ALA A 26 -8.14 -6.90 21.96
C ALA A 26 -7.21 -7.06 20.75
N VAL A 27 -6.04 -6.41 20.78
CA VAL A 27 -5.00 -6.56 19.76
C VAL A 27 -4.36 -7.95 19.82
N HIS A 28 -3.97 -8.41 21.02
CA HIS A 28 -3.34 -9.71 21.22
C HIS A 28 -4.28 -10.90 20.98
N ALA A 29 -5.60 -10.70 21.07
CA ALA A 29 -6.58 -11.73 20.77
C ALA A 29 -6.76 -12.02 19.27
N ARG A 30 -6.09 -11.27 18.38
CA ARG A 30 -6.26 -11.36 16.92
C ARG A 30 -4.98 -11.84 16.24
N PRO A 31 -5.08 -12.54 15.10
CA PRO A 31 -3.92 -12.79 14.24
C PRO A 31 -3.30 -11.47 13.76
N PRO A 32 -1.96 -11.32 13.69
CA PRO A 32 -1.32 -10.09 13.24
C PRO A 32 -1.84 -9.57 11.89
N LEU A 33 -2.11 -10.48 10.94
CA LEU A 33 -2.64 -10.12 9.63
C LEU A 33 -4.02 -9.45 9.70
N ALA A 34 -4.86 -9.82 10.68
CA ALA A 34 -6.17 -9.24 10.85
C ALA A 34 -6.11 -7.75 11.26
N LEU A 35 -5.01 -7.30 11.87
CA LEU A 35 -4.82 -5.90 12.25
C LEU A 35 -4.56 -4.98 11.05
N ALA A 36 -4.21 -5.54 9.88
CA ALA A 36 -4.09 -4.76 8.65
C ALA A 36 -5.40 -4.06 8.27
N GLU A 37 -6.55 -4.54 8.76
CA GLU A 37 -7.85 -3.89 8.59
C GLU A 37 -7.95 -2.49 9.21
N LEU A 38 -7.01 -2.14 10.11
CA LEU A 38 -6.93 -0.82 10.74
C LEU A 38 -6.21 0.22 9.86
N ALA A 39 -5.46 -0.21 8.84
CA ALA A 39 -4.70 0.69 7.99
C ALA A 39 -5.55 1.77 7.30
N PRO A 40 -6.77 1.48 6.78
CA PRO A 40 -7.65 2.51 6.21
C PRO A 40 -8.02 3.61 7.21
N LEU A 41 -8.10 3.31 8.52
CA LEU A 41 -8.40 4.32 9.56
C LEU A 41 -7.26 5.33 9.70
N VAL A 42 -6.02 4.91 9.48
CA VAL A 42 -4.86 5.80 9.46
C VAL A 42 -4.97 6.75 8.26
N SER A 43 -5.30 6.23 7.08
CA SER A 43 -5.48 7.06 5.89
C SER A 43 -6.61 8.08 6.07
N GLU A 44 -7.76 7.65 6.61
CA GLU A 44 -8.89 8.53 6.93
C GLU A 44 -8.48 9.65 7.90
N ALA A 45 -7.83 9.30 9.01
CA ALA A 45 -7.40 10.26 10.02
C ALA A 45 -6.34 11.23 9.48
N ALA A 46 -5.42 10.76 8.63
CA ALA A 46 -4.40 11.60 8.02
C ALA A 46 -5.01 12.63 7.06
N VAL A 47 -6.00 12.24 6.26
CA VAL A 47 -6.78 13.18 5.42
C VAL A 47 -7.50 14.21 6.30
N GLY A 48 -7.99 13.79 7.47
CA GLY A 48 -8.56 14.68 8.49
C GLY A 48 -7.55 15.56 9.23
N GLY A 49 -6.25 15.46 8.95
CA GLY A 49 -5.20 16.28 9.57
C GLY A 49 -4.79 15.82 10.96
N ASP A 50 -5.12 14.60 11.38
CA ASP A 50 -4.67 14.04 12.66
C ASP A 50 -3.13 13.92 12.67
N PRO A 51 -2.43 14.57 13.61
CA PRO A 51 -0.97 14.66 13.57
C PRO A 51 -0.28 13.31 13.74
N VAL A 52 -0.89 12.37 14.49
CA VAL A 52 -0.33 11.02 14.67
C VAL A 52 -0.50 10.24 13.37
N ALA A 53 -1.67 10.31 12.75
CA ALA A 53 -1.91 9.65 11.47
C ALA A 53 -0.99 10.17 10.35
N VAL A 54 -0.79 11.49 10.29
CA VAL A 54 0.16 12.13 9.36
C VAL A 54 1.58 11.64 9.61
N SER A 55 2.01 11.52 10.87
CA SER A 55 3.32 10.98 11.22
C SER A 55 3.48 9.53 10.75
N ILE A 56 2.48 8.68 10.95
CA ILE A 56 2.51 7.27 10.50
C ILE A 56 2.64 7.19 8.99
N VAL A 57 1.89 8.02 8.25
CA VAL A 57 1.98 8.09 6.77
C VAL A 57 3.39 8.48 6.33
N ALA A 58 3.95 9.52 6.93
CA ALA A 58 5.29 10.01 6.59
C ALA A 58 6.36 8.94 6.87
N GLU A 59 6.27 8.27 8.01
CA GLU A 59 7.19 7.18 8.38
C GLU A 59 7.05 5.99 7.43
N ALA A 60 5.82 5.59 7.08
CA ALA A 60 5.57 4.52 6.10
C ALA A 60 6.19 4.85 4.74
N ALA A 61 6.01 6.08 4.25
CA ALA A 61 6.58 6.53 2.99
C ALA A 61 8.11 6.53 3.03
N ALA A 62 8.71 7.01 4.12
CA ALA A 62 10.16 7.01 4.31
C ALA A 62 10.74 5.59 4.35
N MET A 63 10.10 4.65 5.05
CA MET A 63 10.52 3.25 5.10
C MET A 63 10.45 2.58 3.73
N LEU A 64 9.38 2.82 2.97
CA LEU A 64 9.22 2.29 1.61
C LEU A 64 10.29 2.85 0.66
N ALA A 65 10.48 4.17 0.65
CA ALA A 65 11.50 4.83 -0.17
C ALA A 65 12.92 4.36 0.20
N SER A 66 13.21 4.25 1.49
CA SER A 66 14.51 3.74 1.97
C SER A 66 14.71 2.27 1.60
N THR A 67 13.67 1.44 1.58
CA THR A 67 13.79 0.04 1.19
C THR A 67 14.06 -0.06 -0.32
N ALA A 68 13.35 0.73 -1.13
CA ALA A 68 13.55 0.77 -2.57
C ALA A 68 14.97 1.25 -2.95
N SER A 69 15.51 2.24 -2.24
CA SER A 69 16.84 2.78 -2.52
C SER A 69 17.98 1.79 -2.28
N LEU A 70 17.79 0.76 -1.44
CA LEU A 70 18.78 -0.29 -1.22
C LEU A 70 19.09 -1.12 -2.48
N VAL A 71 18.14 -1.19 -3.41
CA VAL A 71 18.22 -2.02 -4.61
C VAL A 71 18.08 -1.22 -5.91
N HIS A 72 17.86 0.10 -5.81
CA HIS A 72 17.64 0.93 -6.97
C HIS A 72 18.95 1.26 -7.69
N GLU A 73 19.00 0.95 -8.99
CA GLU A 73 20.10 1.38 -9.86
C GLU A 73 19.79 2.76 -10.47
N PRO A 74 20.70 3.74 -10.37
CA PRO A 74 20.49 5.07 -10.95
C PRO A 74 20.14 5.00 -12.44
N GLY A 75 19.06 5.68 -12.82
CA GLY A 75 18.57 5.74 -14.21
C GLY A 75 17.62 4.61 -14.61
N SER A 76 17.40 3.62 -13.74
CA SER A 76 16.40 2.58 -13.97
C SER A 76 14.99 3.07 -13.61
N PRO A 77 13.93 2.60 -14.29
CA PRO A 77 12.55 2.96 -13.92
C PRO A 77 12.19 2.46 -12.51
N LEU A 78 11.40 3.25 -11.79
CA LEU A 78 10.80 2.86 -10.51
C LEU A 78 9.29 2.68 -10.70
N VAL A 79 8.77 1.53 -10.28
CA VAL A 79 7.35 1.16 -10.45
C VAL A 79 6.68 0.96 -9.10
N LEU A 80 5.60 1.69 -8.85
CA LEU A 80 4.75 1.58 -7.67
C LEU A 80 3.70 0.49 -7.90
N ALA A 81 3.65 -0.51 -7.02
CA ALA A 81 2.76 -1.66 -7.12
C ALA A 81 2.15 -2.04 -5.77
N GLY A 82 1.05 -2.80 -5.83
CA GLY A 82 0.30 -3.25 -4.65
C GLY A 82 -0.72 -2.21 -4.15
N GLY A 83 -1.76 -2.68 -3.47
CA GLY A 83 -2.96 -1.87 -3.17
C GLY A 83 -2.71 -0.58 -2.39
N VAL A 84 -1.63 -0.50 -1.60
CA VAL A 84 -1.24 0.73 -0.88
C VAL A 84 -0.67 1.81 -1.80
N LEU A 85 0.02 1.41 -2.88
CA LEU A 85 0.74 2.31 -3.78
C LEU A 85 0.11 2.42 -5.17
N THR A 86 -0.96 1.68 -5.45
CA THR A 86 -1.75 1.80 -6.69
C THR A 86 -3.10 2.47 -6.48
N ALA A 87 -3.59 2.55 -5.23
CA ALA A 87 -4.78 3.32 -4.88
C ALA A 87 -4.38 4.74 -4.47
N GLU A 88 -5.20 5.73 -4.84
CA GLU A 88 -5.04 7.10 -4.33
C GLU A 88 -5.17 7.12 -2.80
N GLY A 89 -4.30 7.90 -2.16
CA GLY A 89 -4.30 8.01 -0.71
C GLY A 89 -3.02 8.59 -0.15
N PRO A 90 -3.00 8.92 1.15
CA PRO A 90 -1.93 9.71 1.75
C PRO A 90 -0.55 9.00 1.71
N VAL A 91 -0.52 7.66 1.78
CA VAL A 91 0.74 6.90 1.64
C VAL A 91 1.24 6.91 0.20
N HIS A 92 0.34 6.71 -0.78
CA HIS A 92 0.67 6.83 -2.20
C HIS A 92 1.27 8.21 -2.52
N ASP A 93 0.61 9.27 -2.07
CA ASP A 93 1.02 10.65 -2.34
C ASP A 93 2.37 10.98 -1.72
N ALA A 94 2.57 10.57 -0.45
CA ALA A 94 3.84 10.75 0.24
C ALA A 94 4.99 9.99 -0.43
N VAL A 95 4.77 8.74 -0.87
CA VAL A 95 5.79 7.96 -1.60
C VAL A 95 6.11 8.59 -2.95
N ARG A 96 5.11 9.06 -3.70
CA ARG A 96 5.33 9.75 -4.98
C ARG A 96 6.13 11.03 -4.82
N GLY A 97 5.94 11.77 -3.72
CA GLY A 97 6.73 12.96 -3.41
C GLY A 97 8.20 12.65 -3.12
N LEU A 98 8.49 11.48 -2.52
CA LEU A 98 9.85 11.05 -2.22
C LEU A 98 10.56 10.38 -3.41
N LEU A 99 9.80 9.74 -4.30
CA LEU A 99 10.31 8.97 -5.44
C LEU A 99 9.87 9.64 -6.75
N GLU A 100 10.45 10.81 -7.04
CA GLU A 100 10.14 11.54 -8.27
C GLU A 100 10.38 10.69 -9.51
N GLY A 101 9.45 10.76 -10.47
CA GLY A 101 9.51 9.98 -11.71
C GLY A 101 9.03 8.53 -11.59
N ALA A 102 8.63 8.07 -10.41
CA ALA A 102 8.00 6.76 -10.26
C ALA A 102 6.67 6.67 -11.03
N VAL A 103 6.45 5.52 -11.68
CA VAL A 103 5.22 5.23 -12.42
C VAL A 103 4.38 4.18 -11.70
N THR A 104 3.06 4.24 -11.82
CA THR A 104 2.17 3.24 -11.22
C THR A 104 2.06 2.02 -12.13
N ALA A 105 2.08 0.81 -11.55
CA ALA A 105 1.91 -0.43 -12.28
C ALA A 105 0.53 -0.52 -12.97
N GLY A 106 0.51 -1.14 -14.15
CA GLY A 106 -0.72 -1.51 -14.88
C GLY A 106 -1.31 -2.83 -14.39
N ASP A 107 -1.91 -3.62 -15.30
CA ASP A 107 -2.51 -4.91 -14.95
C ASP A 107 -1.47 -6.03 -14.74
N PRO A 108 -1.27 -6.52 -13.50
CA PRO A 108 -0.33 -7.59 -13.23
C PRO A 108 -0.81 -8.96 -13.73
N ALA A 109 -2.13 -9.19 -13.80
CA ALA A 109 -2.68 -10.46 -14.28
C ALA A 109 -2.46 -10.60 -15.78
N GLY A 110 -2.76 -9.56 -16.53
CA GLY A 110 -2.43 -9.42 -17.94
C GLY A 110 -0.94 -9.57 -18.23
N ALA A 111 -0.07 -8.93 -17.43
CA ALA A 111 1.38 -9.07 -17.56
C ALA A 111 1.85 -10.52 -17.31
N ALA A 112 1.27 -11.21 -16.33
CA ALA A 112 1.57 -12.63 -16.07
C ALA A 112 1.12 -13.53 -17.25
N ALA A 113 -0.07 -13.29 -17.80
CA ALA A 113 -0.56 -14.01 -18.97
C ALA A 113 0.34 -13.78 -20.20
N TRP A 114 0.81 -12.55 -20.40
CA TRP A 114 1.80 -12.25 -21.45
C TRP A 114 3.09 -13.04 -21.22
N LEU A 115 3.67 -12.98 -20.01
CA LEU A 115 4.90 -13.72 -19.67
C LEU A 115 4.78 -15.22 -19.92
N ALA A 116 3.62 -15.82 -19.61
CA ALA A 116 3.35 -17.23 -19.88
C ALA A 116 3.25 -17.54 -21.39
N ALA A 117 2.71 -16.62 -22.19
CA ALA A 117 2.60 -16.79 -23.64
C ALA A 117 3.91 -16.54 -24.41
N ARG A 118 4.83 -15.71 -23.87
CA ARG A 118 6.08 -15.31 -24.55
C ARG A 118 6.90 -16.46 -25.14
N PRO A 119 7.14 -17.60 -24.46
CA PRO A 119 7.95 -18.69 -25.02
C PRO A 119 7.33 -19.36 -26.24
N LEU A 120 6.04 -19.13 -26.49
CA LEU A 120 5.28 -19.70 -27.62
C LEU A 120 5.20 -18.73 -28.81
N LEU A 121 5.79 -17.54 -28.71
CA LEU A 121 5.74 -16.48 -29.69
C LEU A 121 7.15 -16.14 -30.17
N SER A 122 7.29 -15.70 -31.42
CA SER A 122 8.51 -14.99 -31.82
C SER A 122 8.64 -13.67 -31.03
N LEU A 123 9.86 -13.14 -30.91
CA LEU A 123 10.11 -11.86 -30.23
C LEU A 123 9.19 -10.74 -30.77
N ARG A 124 9.09 -10.63 -32.09
CA ARG A 124 8.24 -9.64 -32.77
C ARG A 124 6.76 -9.82 -32.44
N GLU A 125 6.27 -11.05 -32.37
CA GLU A 125 4.87 -11.32 -32.02
C GLU A 125 4.58 -11.03 -30.55
N ALA A 126 5.51 -11.35 -29.65
CA ALA A 126 5.39 -11.04 -28.24
C ALA A 126 5.32 -9.53 -28.01
N GLU A 127 6.18 -8.75 -28.68
CA GLU A 127 6.16 -7.28 -28.66
C GLU A 127 4.84 -6.73 -29.21
N ALA A 128 4.44 -7.16 -30.40
CA ALA A 128 3.23 -6.67 -31.06
C ALA A 128 1.93 -6.99 -30.30
N ARG A 129 1.95 -8.02 -29.43
CA ARG A 129 0.78 -8.45 -28.65
C ARG A 129 0.82 -7.96 -27.21
N HIS A 130 1.92 -7.38 -26.71
CA HIS A 130 2.07 -6.98 -25.31
C HIS A 130 0.89 -6.12 -24.82
N SER A 131 0.55 -5.06 -25.55
CA SER A 131 -0.56 -4.16 -25.17
C SER A 131 -1.93 -4.85 -25.09
N ARG A 132 -2.15 -5.93 -25.86
CA ARG A 132 -3.41 -6.69 -25.82
C ARG A 132 -3.55 -7.50 -24.54
N PHE A 133 -2.45 -7.86 -23.90
CA PHE A 133 -2.45 -8.55 -22.62
C PHE A 133 -2.48 -7.57 -21.45
N THR A 134 -1.76 -6.44 -21.53
CA THR A 134 -1.48 -5.59 -20.37
C THR A 134 -2.34 -4.33 -20.28
N HIS A 135 -3.23 -4.09 -21.24
CA HIS A 135 -4.26 -3.06 -21.08
C HIS A 135 -5.46 -3.64 -20.34
N PRO A 136 -6.01 -2.92 -19.34
CA PRO A 136 -7.25 -3.33 -18.72
C PRO A 136 -8.35 -3.46 -19.78
N ALA A 137 -9.20 -4.47 -19.64
CA ALA A 137 -10.41 -4.61 -20.44
C ALA A 137 -11.45 -3.53 -20.10
#